data_AF-A0A5B7BW54-F1
#
_entry.id   AF-A0A5B7BW54-F1
#
_cell.length_a   1.000
_cell.length_b   1.000
_cell.length_c   1.000
_cell.angle_alpha   90.00
_cell.angle_beta   90.00
_cell.angle_gamma   90.00
#
_symmetry.space_group_name_H-M   'P 1'
#
loop_
_entity.id
_entity.type
_entity.pdbx_description
1 polymer ?
#
loop_
_entity_poly.entity_id
_entity_poly.type
_entity_poly.pdbx_seq_one_letter_code
_entity_poly.pdbx_strand_id
1 'polypeptide(L)'
;VQIIKSSLMEFEEVSGLQPNLMKCSVFYAGVSTDLKQRLTTILGMLEGKLPVKYLGVPLISSRLHAADCKELVNKIVKRAKHWTTRLLSYAGRLQLVASVLYSF
;
A
#
# COMPACT_ATOMS: atom_id res chain seq x y z
N VAL A 1 -17.80 -10.85 10.49
CA VAL A 1 -16.75 -11.43 9.62
C VAL A 1 -17.32 -12.44 8.60
N GLN A 2 -18.26 -13.31 8.98
CA GLN A 2 -18.99 -14.15 8.00
C GLN A 2 -19.68 -13.34 6.89
N ILE A 3 -20.34 -12.23 7.24
CA ILE A 3 -20.98 -11.34 6.27
C ILE A 3 -19.98 -10.87 5.19
N ILE A 4 -18.77 -10.46 5.58
CA ILE A 4 -17.74 -10.00 4.64
C ILE A 4 -17.35 -11.12 3.66
N LYS A 5 -17.17 -12.35 4.15
CA LYS A 5 -16.86 -13.50 3.30
C LYS A 5 -18.01 -13.81 2.35
N SER A 6 -19.25 -13.84 2.86
CA SER A 6 -20.44 -14.11 2.06
C SER A 6 -20.65 -13.06 0.97
N SER A 7 -20.49 -11.78 1.28
CA SER A 7 -20.60 -10.70 0.29
C SER A 7 -19.51 -10.76 -0.77
N LEU A 8 -18.30 -11.18 -0.43
CA LEU A 8 -17.23 -11.40 -1.41
C LEU A 8 -17.53 -12.58 -2.34
N MET A 9 -18.10 -13.66 -1.81
CA MET A 9 -18.53 -14.82 -2.60
C MET A 9 -19.68 -14.47 -3.53
N GLU A 10 -20.67 -13.72 -3.04
CA GLU A 10 -21.79 -13.23 -3.86
C GLU A 10 -21.29 -12.29 -4.97
N PHE A 11 -20.36 -11.38 -4.64
CA PHE A 11 -19.73 -10.52 -5.64
C PHE A 11 -18.95 -11.32 -6.68
N GLU A 12 -18.21 -12.35 -6.26
CA GLU A 12 -17.49 -13.25 -7.15
C GLU A 12 -18.46 -13.98 -8.10
N GLU A 13 -19.59 -14.48 -7.60
CA GLU A 13 -20.61 -15.17 -8.39
C GLU A 13 -21.24 -14.26 -9.45
N VAL A 14 -21.55 -13.01 -9.08
CA VAL A 14 -22.19 -12.05 -9.99
C VAL A 14 -21.20 -11.44 -11.00
N SER A 15 -19.97 -11.15 -10.57
CA SER A 15 -18.99 -10.43 -11.40
C SER A 15 -18.00 -11.34 -12.13
N GLY A 16 -17.84 -12.59 -11.68
CA GLY A 16 -16.75 -13.49 -12.11
C GLY A 16 -15.37 -13.08 -11.59
N LEU A 17 -15.27 -12.05 -10.73
CA LEU A 17 -14.00 -11.57 -10.19
C LEU A 17 -13.65 -12.26 -8.88
N GLN A 18 -12.62 -13.10 -8.94
CA GLN A 18 -12.08 -13.80 -7.77
C GLN A 18 -11.07 -12.96 -6.99
N PRO A 19 -11.24 -12.80 -5.66
CA PRO A 19 -10.24 -12.16 -4.83
C PRO A 19 -8.97 -13.02 -4.73
N ASN A 20 -7.81 -12.41 -4.95
CA ASN A 20 -6.53 -13.07 -4.75
C ASN A 20 -6.18 -13.11 -3.26
N LEU A 21 -6.51 -14.22 -2.60
CA LEU A 21 -6.30 -14.40 -1.16
C LEU A 21 -4.82 -14.30 -0.73
N MET A 22 -3.86 -14.51 -1.64
CA MET A 22 -2.43 -14.34 -1.35
C MET A 22 -2.01 -12.86 -1.28
N LYS A 23 -2.77 -11.97 -1.93
CA LYS A 23 -2.57 -10.51 -1.84
C LYS A 23 -3.46 -9.87 -0.78
N CYS A 24 -4.55 -10.53 -0.41
CA CYS A 24 -5.40 -10.11 0.70
C CYS A 24 -4.73 -10.41 2.04
N SER A 25 -4.85 -9.48 2.97
CA SER A 25 -4.37 -9.67 4.34
C SER A 25 -5.37 -9.06 5.32
N VAL A 26 -5.44 -9.65 6.51
CA VAL A 26 -6.31 -9.15 7.58
C VAL A 26 -5.46 -8.69 8.76
N PHE A 27 -5.86 -7.59 9.38
CA PHE A 27 -5.14 -6.98 10.50
C PHE A 27 -6.03 -7.00 11.74
N TYR A 28 -5.46 -7.42 12.86
CA TYR A 28 -6.17 -7.53 14.13
C TYR A 28 -5.55 -6.60 15.17
N ALA A 29 -6.38 -5.88 15.91
CA ALA A 29 -5.95 -5.03 17.02
C ALA A 29 -6.78 -5.36 18.28
N GLY A 30 -6.11 -5.62 19.41
CA GLY A 30 -6.78 -5.88 20.69
C GLY A 30 -7.54 -7.21 20.78
N VAL A 31 -7.19 -8.22 19.98
CA VAL A 31 -7.89 -9.51 19.91
C VAL A 31 -7.01 -10.64 20.46
N SER A 32 -7.58 -11.58 21.22
CA SER A 32 -6.88 -12.77 21.73
C SER A 32 -6.42 -13.70 20.60
N THR A 33 -5.36 -14.46 20.85
CA THR A 33 -4.76 -15.36 19.85
C THR A 33 -5.76 -16.41 19.33
N ASP A 34 -6.61 -16.95 20.19
CA ASP A 34 -7.64 -17.93 19.81
C ASP A 34 -8.68 -17.32 18.86
N LEU A 35 -9.12 -16.09 19.14
CA LEU A 35 -10.05 -15.38 18.28
C LEU A 35 -9.39 -15.02 16.95
N LYS A 36 -8.12 -14.60 16.95
CA LYS A 36 -7.38 -14.36 15.70
C LYS A 36 -7.34 -15.61 14.82
N GLN A 37 -6.98 -16.77 15.38
CA GLN A 37 -6.94 -18.02 14.62
C GLN A 37 -8.31 -18.37 14.04
N ARG A 38 -9.38 -18.27 14.84
CA ARG A 38 -10.75 -18.52 14.35
C ARG A 38 -11.14 -17.59 13.20
N LEU A 39 -10.83 -16.29 13.31
CA LEU A 39 -11.14 -15.31 12.27
C LEU A 39 -10.34 -15.54 10.98
N THR A 40 -9.06 -15.89 11.12
CA THR A 40 -8.17 -16.20 10.00
C THR A 40 -8.67 -17.44 9.25
N THR A 41 -9.09 -18.48 9.97
CA THR A 41 -9.69 -19.69 9.37
C THR A 41 -10.99 -19.38 8.65
N ILE A 42 -11.84 -18.51 9.19
CA ILE A 42 -13.09 -18.11 8.54
C ILE A 42 -12.78 -17.38 7.22
N LEU A 43 -11.91 -16.38 7.24
CA LEU A 43 -11.62 -15.53 6.07
C LEU A 43 -10.75 -16.20 5.01
N GLY A 44 -9.89 -17.15 5.39
CA GLY A 44 -8.90 -17.75 4.48
C GLY A 44 -7.82 -16.78 4.01
N MET A 45 -7.67 -15.63 4.68
CA MET A 45 -6.67 -14.60 4.39
C MET A 45 -5.53 -14.69 5.40
N LEU A 46 -4.31 -14.35 4.99
CA LEU A 46 -3.16 -14.34 5.90
C LEU A 46 -3.22 -13.15 6.88
N GLU A 47 -2.73 -13.35 8.11
CA GLU A 47 -2.55 -12.24 9.06
C GLU A 47 -1.44 -11.31 8.56
N GLY A 48 -1.78 -10.05 8.36
CA GLY A 48 -0.85 -8.99 8.00
C GLY A 48 -0.10 -8.46 9.22
N LYS A 49 1.14 -8.00 9.00
CA LYS A 49 1.95 -7.33 10.03
C LYS A 49 2.03 -5.84 9.75
N LEU A 50 1.85 -5.02 10.78
CA LEU A 50 2.09 -3.57 10.71
C LEU A 50 3.59 -3.27 10.92
N PRO A 51 4.13 -2.19 10.34
CA PRO A 51 3.46 -1.22 9.47
C PRO A 51 3.28 -1.75 8.04
N VAL A 52 2.08 -1.59 7.46
CA VAL A 52 1.80 -1.98 6.07
C VAL A 52 1.86 -0.77 5.14
N LYS A 53 2.14 -0.97 3.85
CA LYS A 53 2.06 0.07 2.82
C LYS A 53 0.86 -0.19 1.93
N TYR A 54 0.07 0.85 1.68
CA TYR A 54 -1.00 0.83 0.69
C TYR A 54 -0.68 1.81 -0.42
N LEU A 55 -0.69 1.33 -1.68
CA LEU A 55 -0.34 2.12 -2.87
C LEU A 55 1.03 2.84 -2.77
N GLY A 56 1.96 2.26 -2.01
CA GLY A 56 3.32 2.80 -1.84
C GLY A 56 3.49 3.84 -0.75
N VAL A 57 2.44 4.11 0.04
CA VAL A 57 2.43 5.00 1.21
C VAL A 57 2.22 4.15 2.47
N PRO A 58 2.95 4.39 3.58
CA PRO A 58 2.72 3.70 4.83
C PRO A 58 1.29 3.97 5.34
N LEU A 59 0.59 2.90 5.67
CA LEU A 59 -0.75 2.90 6.24
C LEU A 59 -0.60 3.14 7.74
N ILE A 60 -0.68 4.40 8.14
CA ILE A 60 -0.42 4.86 9.51
C ILE A 60 -1.76 5.22 10.15
N SER A 61 -2.00 4.73 11.37
CA SER A 61 -3.20 5.08 12.15
C SER A 61 -3.05 6.38 12.96
N SER A 62 -1.82 6.89 13.05
CA SER A 62 -1.44 8.13 13.75
C SER A 62 -1.15 9.29 12.78
N ARG A 63 -0.78 10.45 13.33
CA ARG A 63 -0.34 11.59 12.51
C ARG A 63 0.95 11.25 11.76
N LEU A 64 1.02 11.64 10.49
CA LEU A 64 2.17 11.45 9.62
C LEU A 64 3.41 12.15 10.21
N HIS A 65 4.48 11.41 10.49
CA HIS A 65 5.75 11.99 10.92
C HIS A 65 6.69 12.16 9.72
N ALA A 66 7.66 13.07 9.85
CA ALA A 66 8.68 13.29 8.82
C ALA A 66 9.46 12.01 8.49
N ALA A 67 9.64 11.12 9.47
CA ALA A 67 10.27 9.82 9.29
C ALA A 67 9.49 8.91 8.32
N ASP A 68 8.16 8.96 8.34
CA ASP A 68 7.30 8.17 7.46
C ASP A 68 7.38 8.63 6.00
N CYS A 69 7.61 9.93 5.80
CA CYS A 69 7.81 10.54 4.49
C CYS A 69 9.16 10.20 3.86
N LYS A 70 10.12 9.67 4.63
CA LYS A 70 11.49 9.43 4.16
C LYS A 70 11.53 8.55 2.92
N GLU A 71 10.67 7.53 2.84
CA GLU A 71 10.62 6.66 1.67
C GLU A 71 10.03 7.35 0.44
N LEU A 72 9.03 8.22 0.63
CA LEU A 72 8.48 9.04 -0.45
C LEU A 72 9.53 10.00 -0.98
N VAL A 73 10.23 10.71 -0.08
CA VAL A 73 11.35 11.60 -0.42
C VAL A 73 12.44 10.83 -1.17
N ASN A 74 12.82 9.64 -0.71
CA ASN A 74 13.82 8.81 -1.39
C ASN A 74 13.38 8.43 -2.82
N LYS A 75 12.10 8.12 -3.05
CA LYS A 75 11.57 7.83 -4.39
C LYS A 75 11.66 9.05 -5.31
N ILE A 76 11.29 10.23 -4.81
CA ILE A 76 11.39 11.51 -5.53
C ILE A 76 12.85 11.80 -5.89
N VAL A 77 13.76 11.72 -4.92
CA VAL A 77 15.20 11.96 -5.12
C VAL A 77 15.80 10.96 -6.10
N LYS A 78 15.41 9.68 -6.04
CA LYS A 78 15.88 8.66 -6.99
C LYS A 78 15.44 8.98 -8.43
N ARG A 79 14.21 9.43 -8.63
CA ARG A 79 13.72 9.88 -9.94
C ARG A 79 14.47 11.11 -10.44
N ALA A 80 14.66 12.12 -9.60
CA ALA A 80 15.41 13.32 -9.95
C ALA A 80 16.87 13.01 -10.34
N LYS A 81 17.55 12.16 -9.54
CA LYS A 81 18.94 11.72 -9.83
C LYS A 81 19.06 10.95 -11.14
N HIS A 82 18.06 10.15 -11.51
CA HIS A 82 18.08 9.42 -12.78
C HIS A 82 18.11 10.35 -14.00
N TRP A 83 17.62 11.59 -13.89
CA TRP A 83 17.64 12.55 -14.99
C TRP A 83 18.86 13.46 -14.99
N THR A 84 19.52 13.62 -13.84
CA THR A 84 20.81 14.33 -13.80
C THR A 84 21.90 13.63 -14.61
N THR A 85 21.80 12.33 -14.84
CA THR A 85 22.78 11.54 -15.61
C THR A 85 22.50 11.51 -17.12
N ARG A 86 21.40 12.12 -17.60
CA ARG A 86 21.08 12.19 -19.03
C ARG A 86 21.68 13.44 -19.66
N LEU A 87 22.02 13.37 -20.96
CA LEU A 87 22.47 14.49 -21.78
C LEU A 87 21.31 15.47 -22.01
N LEU A 88 20.93 16.20 -20.97
CA LEU A 88 19.87 17.20 -20.97
C LEU A 88 20.45 18.58 -20.71
N SER A 89 19.88 19.59 -21.36
CA SER A 89 20.17 20.98 -21.04
C SER A 89 19.79 21.29 -19.59
N TYR A 90 20.41 22.33 -19.01
CA TYR A 90 20.10 22.76 -17.66
C TYR A 90 18.59 23.07 -17.49
N ALA A 91 18.02 23.82 -18.44
CA ALA A 91 16.58 24.13 -18.45
C ALA A 91 15.70 22.88 -18.54
N GLY A 92 16.08 21.89 -19.36
CA GLY A 92 15.37 20.62 -19.47
C GLY A 92 15.40 19.82 -18.15
N ARG A 93 16.53 19.80 -17.46
CA ARG A 93 16.63 19.17 -16.12
C ARG A 93 15.77 19.89 -15.08
N LEU A 94 15.78 21.23 -15.08
CA LEU A 94 14.97 22.03 -14.17
C LEU A 94 13.47 21.76 -14.35
N GLN A 95 13.01 21.75 -15.60
CA GLN A 95 11.61 21.49 -15.93
C GLN A 95 11.16 20.09 -15.48
N LEU A 96 12.00 19.08 -15.69
CA LEU A 96 11.70 17.72 -15.25
C LEU A 96 11.65 17.60 -13.73
N VAL A 97 12.61 18.19 -13.01
CA VAL A 97 12.59 18.21 -11.54
C VAL A 97 11.33 18.91 -11.02
N ALA A 98 10.97 20.07 -11.58
CA ALA A 98 9.74 20.77 -11.23
C ALA A 98 8.51 19.88 -11.46
N SER A 99 8.40 19.24 -12.64
CA SER A 99 7.27 18.36 -12.96
C SER A 99 7.09 17.22 -11.96
N VAL A 100 8.19 16.63 -11.46
CA VAL A 100 8.10 15.55 -10.46
C VAL A 100 7.65 16.06 -9.12
N LEU A 101 8.17 17.21 -8.68
CA LEU A 101 7.77 17.81 -7.41
C LEU A 101 6.28 18.20 -7.40
N TYR A 102 5.73 18.66 -8.53
CA TYR A 102 4.31 18.98 -8.66
C TYR A 102 3.38 17.78 -8.90
N SER A 103 3.92 16.59 -9.20
CA SER A 103 3.14 15.39 -9.53
C SER A 103 2.78 14.51 -8.33
N PHE A 104 3.36 14.77 -7.16
CA PHE A 104 3.10 14.08 -5.90
C PHE A 104 2.26 14.95 -4.98
#